data_AF-A0A8S3RIX7-F1
#
_entry.id   AF-A0A8S3RIX7-F1
#
_cell.length_a   1.000
_cell.length_b   1.000
_cell.length_c   1.000
_cell.angle_alpha   90.00
_cell.angle_beta   90.00
_cell.angle_gamma   90.00
#
_symmetry.space_group_name_H-M   'P 1'
#
loop_
_entity.id
_entity.type
_entity.pdbx_description
1 polymer ?
#
loop_
_entity_poly.entity_id
_entity_poly.type
_entity_poly.pdbx_seq_one_letter_code
_entity_poly.pdbx_strand_id
1 'polypeptide(L)'
;MATFVIKHKSGGKFLHPLGGQLNPGNDTNLVLYEGTPDQTHFAFDVEDDHWGYIRHVPSGKVIHPYAGWLNPGNNTELVLHQDRHGGALFCIDSANDAIIHKGGKFVHPKWGSHNPGNDTRVCLHEDQHYAMRFECVSPHNTNEEALVYGKPTLLGKWKIINMVKDPAAEHKHTFQYKVGKSKTENTRYSFEFKWEATAGVSAGIASASATSSLSTMFERSSASTWSEETTVTREITVKPGETVVTWQFVFTCEQLNHRAKFYSNLLADTRSSDDVPDDMAGTGF
;
A
#
# COMPACT_ATOMS: atom_id res chain seq x y z
N MET A 1 -1.37 -15.11 8.01
CA MET A 1 -1.54 -13.66 8.20
C MET A 1 -0.27 -13.09 8.75
N ALA A 2 0.13 -11.88 8.34
CA ALA A 2 1.35 -11.25 8.84
C ALA A 2 1.18 -10.85 10.31
N THR A 3 2.23 -11.08 11.11
CA THR A 3 2.33 -10.53 12.46
C THR A 3 3.09 -9.22 12.39
N PHE A 4 2.60 -8.19 13.09
CA PHE A 4 3.13 -6.85 13.07
C PHE A 4 3.03 -6.18 14.44
N VAL A 5 3.71 -5.05 14.60
CA VAL A 5 3.51 -4.12 15.72
C VAL A 5 2.99 -2.79 15.18
N ILE A 6 2.18 -2.10 15.99
CA ILE A 6 1.58 -0.82 15.63
C ILE A 6 2.43 0.28 16.25
N LYS A 7 3.11 1.06 15.41
CA LYS A 7 4.05 2.10 15.83
C LYS A 7 3.45 3.48 15.62
N HIS A 8 3.41 4.28 16.68
CA HIS A 8 3.09 5.69 16.63
C HIS A 8 4.20 6.45 15.89
N LYS A 9 3.87 7.04 14.75
CA LYS A 9 4.87 7.51 13.78
C LYS A 9 5.74 8.65 14.33
N SER A 10 5.14 9.62 15.01
CA SER A 10 5.86 10.79 15.51
C SER A 10 6.61 10.52 16.83
N GLY A 11 6.06 9.68 17.71
CA GLY A 11 6.66 9.37 19.01
C GLY A 11 7.57 8.15 19.02
N GLY A 12 7.54 7.32 17.97
CA GLY A 12 8.33 6.08 17.85
C GLY A 12 7.95 4.96 18.82
N LYS A 13 6.87 5.16 19.61
CA LYS A 13 6.34 4.19 20.58
C LYS A 13 5.38 3.21 19.91
N PHE A 14 5.09 2.11 20.59
CA PHE A 14 4.26 1.04 20.06
C PHE A 14 2.99 0.89 20.87
N LEU A 15 1.95 0.34 20.25
CA LEU A 15 0.72 -0.02 20.94
C LEU A 15 0.94 -1.27 21.81
N HIS A 16 0.58 -1.18 23.08
CA HIS A 16 0.72 -2.26 24.06
C HIS A 16 -0.62 -2.45 24.81
N PRO A 17 -0.95 -3.68 25.25
CA PRO A 17 -1.88 -3.84 26.36
C PRO A 17 -1.25 -3.26 27.63
N LEU A 18 -2.01 -2.46 28.39
CA LEU A 18 -1.56 -1.91 29.66
C LEU A 18 -1.07 -3.03 30.58
N GLY A 19 0.14 -2.88 31.11
CA GLY A 19 0.79 -3.87 31.96
C GLY A 19 1.47 -5.03 31.22
N GLY A 20 1.44 -5.07 29.89
CA GLY A 20 2.27 -5.98 29.08
C GLY A 20 1.99 -7.47 29.32
N GLN A 21 0.73 -7.85 29.54
CA GLN A 21 0.37 -9.25 29.77
C GLN A 21 0.15 -10.01 28.45
N LEU A 22 0.55 -11.27 28.39
CA LEU A 22 0.29 -12.16 27.23
C LEU A 22 -1.20 -12.48 27.08
N ASN A 23 -1.96 -12.54 28.17
CA ASN A 23 -3.40 -12.74 28.15
C ASN A 23 -4.11 -11.67 29.00
N PRO A 24 -4.18 -10.42 28.52
CA PRO A 24 -4.87 -9.35 29.24
C PRO A 24 -6.34 -9.71 29.47
N GLY A 25 -6.91 -9.25 30.58
CA GLY A 25 -8.34 -9.32 30.83
C GLY A 25 -9.13 -8.52 29.79
N ASN A 26 -10.42 -8.79 29.69
CA ASN A 26 -11.31 -7.93 28.90
C ASN A 26 -11.25 -6.49 29.42
N ASP A 27 -11.41 -5.55 28.51
CA ASP A 27 -11.35 -4.11 28.75
C ASP A 27 -9.99 -3.60 29.24
N THR A 28 -8.92 -4.39 29.07
CA THR A 28 -7.56 -3.90 29.31
C THR A 28 -7.26 -2.78 28.31
N ASN A 29 -6.97 -1.59 28.83
CA ASN A 29 -6.63 -0.41 28.02
C ASN A 29 -5.42 -0.69 27.13
N LEU A 30 -5.45 -0.09 25.94
CA LEU A 30 -4.28 0.02 25.07
C LEU A 30 -3.54 1.32 25.36
N VAL A 31 -2.22 1.23 25.37
CA VAL A 31 -1.31 2.35 25.66
C VAL A 31 -0.17 2.41 24.66
N LEU A 32 0.53 3.53 24.64
CA LEU A 32 1.80 3.67 23.93
C LEU A 32 2.97 3.45 24.89
N TYR A 33 3.86 2.54 24.50
CA TYR A 33 5.03 2.17 25.30
C TYR A 33 6.22 1.80 24.39
N GLU A 34 7.43 1.78 24.93
CA GLU A 34 8.64 1.45 24.18
C GLU A 34 8.86 -0.06 24.00
N GLY A 35 9.57 -0.43 22.94
CA GLY A 35 9.90 -1.82 22.65
C GLY A 35 8.77 -2.64 22.03
N THR A 36 9.13 -3.84 21.56
CA THR A 36 8.28 -4.73 20.78
C THR A 36 8.36 -6.19 21.25
N PRO A 37 8.13 -6.48 22.55
CA PRO A 37 8.08 -7.86 23.00
C PRO A 37 6.80 -8.55 22.49
N ASP A 38 6.70 -9.87 22.64
CA ASP A 38 5.60 -10.67 22.07
C ASP A 38 4.19 -10.17 22.44
N GLN A 39 4.03 -9.52 23.60
CA GLN A 39 2.76 -8.93 24.07
C GLN A 39 2.29 -7.72 23.26
N THR A 40 3.06 -7.27 22.27
CA THR A 40 2.70 -6.14 21.40
C THR A 40 2.42 -6.59 19.98
N HIS A 41 2.46 -7.89 19.73
CA HIS A 41 2.25 -8.45 18.41
C HIS A 41 0.76 -8.45 18.08
N PHE A 42 0.42 -7.91 16.92
CA PHE A 42 -0.91 -7.88 16.35
C PHE A 42 -0.95 -8.62 15.01
N ALA A 43 -2.15 -9.03 14.62
CA ALA A 43 -2.50 -9.54 13.31
C ALA A 43 -3.81 -8.88 12.87
N PHE A 44 -4.09 -8.87 11.57
CA PHE A 44 -5.32 -8.32 11.03
C PHE A 44 -6.16 -9.43 10.42
N ASP A 45 -7.31 -9.69 11.04
CA ASP A 45 -8.28 -10.67 10.55
C ASP A 45 -9.31 -9.91 9.69
N VAL A 46 -9.18 -10.01 8.36
CA VAL A 46 -10.14 -9.38 7.44
C VAL A 46 -11.51 -10.04 7.57
N GLU A 47 -12.57 -9.24 7.65
CA GLU A 47 -13.95 -9.69 7.76
C GLU A 47 -14.81 -9.26 6.56
N ASP A 48 -14.74 -7.98 6.17
CA ASP A 48 -15.62 -7.37 5.16
C ASP A 48 -14.84 -6.34 4.33
N ASP A 49 -14.39 -6.77 3.15
CA ASP A 49 -13.52 -6.00 2.26
C ASP A 49 -12.24 -5.55 2.97
N HIS A 50 -12.14 -4.28 3.37
CA HIS A 50 -11.02 -3.69 4.09
C HIS A 50 -11.23 -3.57 5.60
N TRP A 51 -12.45 -3.87 6.06
CA TRP A 51 -12.77 -3.90 7.48
C TRP A 51 -12.37 -5.24 8.08
N GLY A 52 -11.77 -5.18 9.26
CA GLY A 52 -11.34 -6.38 9.97
C GLY A 52 -11.05 -6.10 11.43
N TYR A 53 -10.64 -7.15 12.11
CA TYR A 53 -10.26 -7.10 13.52
C TYR A 53 -8.75 -6.98 13.66
N ILE A 54 -8.30 -5.96 14.40
CA ILE A 54 -6.92 -5.89 14.86
C ILE A 54 -6.82 -6.80 16.07
N ARG A 55 -6.25 -7.99 15.90
CA ARG A 55 -6.14 -9.03 16.91
C ARG A 55 -4.79 -8.98 17.61
N HIS A 56 -4.80 -8.89 18.93
CA HIS A 56 -3.63 -9.15 19.76
C HIS A 56 -3.27 -10.64 19.66
N VAL A 57 -2.09 -10.93 19.11
CA VAL A 57 -1.67 -12.28 18.73
C VAL A 57 -1.62 -13.23 19.93
N PRO A 58 -0.99 -12.89 21.07
CA PRO A 58 -0.86 -13.81 22.20
C PRO A 58 -2.19 -14.22 22.85
N SER A 59 -3.17 -13.31 22.93
CA SER A 59 -4.43 -13.59 23.63
C SER A 59 -5.60 -13.94 22.71
N GLY A 60 -5.49 -13.69 21.41
CA GLY A 60 -6.58 -13.83 20.46
C GLY A 60 -7.68 -12.76 20.55
N LYS A 61 -7.60 -11.86 21.55
CA LYS A 61 -8.53 -10.72 21.74
C LYS A 61 -8.31 -9.67 20.66
N VAL A 62 -9.32 -8.85 20.40
CA VAL A 62 -9.30 -7.82 19.37
C VAL A 62 -9.45 -6.43 19.98
N ILE A 63 -8.98 -5.41 19.26
CA ILE A 63 -9.13 -4.01 19.67
C ILE A 63 -10.61 -3.62 19.59
N HIS A 64 -11.12 -2.97 20.63
CA HIS A 64 -12.46 -2.43 20.73
C HIS A 64 -12.41 -0.96 21.13
N PRO A 65 -13.32 -0.09 20.64
CA PRO A 65 -13.73 1.04 21.46
C PRO A 65 -14.35 0.50 22.74
N TYR A 66 -14.02 1.08 23.89
CA TYR A 66 -14.65 0.70 25.16
C TYR A 66 -16.18 0.71 25.03
N ALA A 67 -16.83 -0.34 25.55
CA ALA A 67 -18.27 -0.64 25.39
C ALA A 67 -18.74 -1.05 23.97
N GLY A 68 -17.86 -1.14 22.97
CA GLY A 68 -18.14 -1.80 21.68
C GLY A 68 -19.10 -1.06 20.75
N TRP A 69 -19.26 0.26 20.90
CA TRP A 69 -20.22 1.04 20.11
C TRP A 69 -19.87 1.12 18.62
N LEU A 70 -20.91 1.16 17.78
CA LEU A 70 -20.76 1.36 16.33
C LEU A 70 -20.31 2.78 15.98
N ASN A 71 -20.73 3.78 16.77
CA ASN A 71 -20.38 5.19 16.58
C ASN A 71 -19.85 5.76 17.91
N PRO A 72 -18.63 5.38 18.32
CA PRO A 72 -18.03 5.87 19.55
C PRO A 72 -17.78 7.38 19.49
N GLY A 73 -17.94 8.07 20.62
CA GLY A 73 -17.63 9.51 20.72
C GLY A 73 -16.13 9.78 20.73
N ASN A 74 -15.75 11.05 20.59
CA ASN A 74 -14.35 11.47 20.80
C ASN A 74 -13.87 11.09 22.20
N ASN A 75 -12.59 10.72 22.30
CA ASN A 75 -11.91 10.27 23.51
C ASN A 75 -12.42 8.93 24.09
N THR A 76 -13.19 8.16 23.32
CA THR A 76 -13.50 6.76 23.70
C THR A 76 -12.21 5.95 23.72
N GLU A 77 -11.83 5.40 24.87
CA GLU A 77 -10.61 4.61 25.03
C GLU A 77 -10.66 3.34 24.18
N LEU A 78 -9.50 2.89 23.70
CA LEU A 78 -9.35 1.60 23.06
C LEU A 78 -8.88 0.56 24.07
N VAL A 79 -9.49 -0.62 23.98
CA VAL A 79 -9.25 -1.74 24.88
C VAL A 79 -9.10 -3.05 24.10
N LEU A 80 -8.58 -4.09 24.74
CA LEU A 80 -8.69 -5.46 24.25
C LEU A 80 -9.93 -6.13 24.79
N HIS A 81 -10.69 -6.77 23.91
CA HIS A 81 -11.86 -7.56 24.27
C HIS A 81 -11.94 -8.84 23.44
N GLN A 82 -12.57 -9.89 23.97
CA GLN A 82 -12.67 -11.19 23.29
C GLN A 82 -13.76 -11.22 22.20
N ASP A 83 -14.79 -10.40 22.35
CA ASP A 83 -15.97 -10.41 21.47
C ASP A 83 -15.62 -9.93 20.06
N ARG A 84 -16.42 -10.33 19.07
CA ARG A 84 -16.26 -9.92 17.67
C ARG A 84 -17.61 -9.48 17.13
N HIS A 85 -17.71 -8.21 16.77
CA HIS A 85 -18.94 -7.61 16.24
C HIS A 85 -18.62 -6.35 15.42
N GLY A 86 -19.61 -5.79 14.73
CA GLY A 86 -19.43 -4.63 13.83
C GLY A 86 -18.81 -3.40 14.50
N GLY A 87 -19.06 -3.19 15.80
CA GLY A 87 -18.44 -2.10 16.59
C GLY A 87 -16.94 -2.26 16.87
N ALA A 88 -16.32 -3.38 16.51
CA ALA A 88 -14.89 -3.64 16.69
C ALA A 88 -14.14 -3.77 15.36
N LEU A 89 -14.77 -3.31 14.26
CA LEU A 89 -14.15 -3.31 12.95
C LEU A 89 -13.31 -2.04 12.75
N PHE A 90 -12.10 -2.24 12.27
CA PHE A 90 -11.15 -1.19 11.90
C PHE A 90 -10.67 -1.44 10.47
N CYS A 91 -10.16 -0.38 9.84
CA CYS A 91 -9.31 -0.50 8.67
C CYS A 91 -7.95 0.13 8.98
N ILE A 92 -6.91 -0.41 8.34
CA ILE A 92 -5.55 0.11 8.38
C ILE A 92 -5.29 0.79 7.04
N ASP A 93 -5.26 2.12 7.03
CA ASP A 93 -4.91 2.93 5.87
C ASP A 93 -3.40 3.18 5.87
N SER A 94 -2.69 2.29 5.18
CA SER A 94 -1.22 2.34 5.05
C SER A 94 -0.71 3.57 4.29
N ALA A 95 -1.51 4.13 3.36
CA ALA A 95 -1.06 5.28 2.57
C ALA A 95 -1.07 6.57 3.39
N ASN A 96 -2.07 6.71 4.28
CA ASN A 96 -2.25 7.88 5.13
C ASN A 96 -1.68 7.69 6.55
N ASP A 97 -1.04 6.54 6.81
CA ASP A 97 -0.57 6.11 8.13
C ASP A 97 -1.68 6.21 9.19
N ALA A 98 -2.89 5.76 8.90
CA ALA A 98 -4.04 5.91 9.79
C ALA A 98 -4.68 4.56 10.13
N ILE A 99 -5.20 4.44 11.34
CA ILE A 99 -6.09 3.34 11.73
C ILE A 99 -7.46 3.95 12.00
N ILE A 100 -8.46 3.47 11.28
CA ILE A 100 -9.80 4.06 11.24
C ILE A 100 -10.79 3.04 11.78
N HIS A 101 -11.62 3.45 12.73
CA HIS A 101 -12.75 2.67 13.21
C HIS A 101 -13.91 2.74 12.20
N LYS A 102 -14.75 1.71 12.11
CA LYS A 102 -15.91 1.67 11.17
C LYS A 102 -16.91 2.81 11.35
N GLY A 103 -16.94 3.44 12.52
CA GLY A 103 -17.69 4.67 12.80
C GLY A 103 -17.06 5.97 12.27
N GLY A 104 -15.92 5.90 11.57
CA GLY A 104 -15.28 7.02 10.88
C GLY A 104 -14.27 7.83 11.70
N LYS A 105 -13.98 7.42 12.94
CA LYS A 105 -12.97 8.07 13.81
C LYS A 105 -11.63 7.34 13.74
N PHE A 106 -10.57 8.04 14.12
CA PHE A 106 -9.19 7.58 14.03
C PHE A 106 -8.63 7.19 15.39
N VAL A 107 -7.68 6.27 15.39
CA VAL A 107 -6.88 5.91 16.56
C VAL A 107 -5.92 7.06 16.90
N HIS A 108 -5.90 7.51 18.15
CA HIS A 108 -5.09 8.64 18.63
C HIS A 108 -4.35 8.29 19.92
N PRO A 109 -3.13 8.82 20.15
CA PRO A 109 -2.67 9.01 21.53
C PRO A 109 -3.66 9.94 22.23
N LYS A 110 -4.07 9.59 23.45
CA LYS A 110 -4.99 10.44 24.22
C LYS A 110 -4.38 11.84 24.38
N TRP A 111 -5.20 12.85 24.10
CA TRP A 111 -4.82 14.28 24.06
C TRP A 111 -3.93 14.71 22.88
N GLY A 112 -3.65 13.83 21.91
CA GLY A 112 -3.04 14.23 20.64
C GLY A 112 -1.57 14.66 20.71
N SER A 113 -0.82 14.24 21.74
CA SER A 113 0.61 14.54 21.82
C SER A 113 1.40 13.88 20.68
N HIS A 114 2.31 14.64 20.07
CA HIS A 114 3.23 14.09 19.07
C HIS A 114 4.33 13.21 19.67
N ASN A 115 4.65 13.39 20.95
CA ASN A 115 5.63 12.60 21.69
C ASN A 115 5.01 12.15 23.02
N PRO A 116 4.06 11.19 22.97
CA PRO A 116 3.38 10.70 24.16
C PRO A 116 4.39 10.01 25.09
N GLY A 117 4.20 10.16 26.40
CA GLY A 117 4.96 9.40 27.40
C GLY A 117 4.58 7.93 27.39
N ASN A 118 5.37 7.09 28.07
CA ASN A 118 4.99 5.70 28.33
C ASN A 118 3.64 5.65 29.05
N ASP A 119 2.87 4.61 28.75
CA ASP A 119 1.53 4.35 29.29
C ASP A 119 0.47 5.40 28.88
N THR A 120 0.77 6.27 27.89
CA THR A 120 -0.25 7.16 27.31
C THR A 120 -1.32 6.30 26.66
N ARG A 121 -2.56 6.41 27.14
CA ARG A 121 -3.70 5.68 26.59
C ARG A 121 -3.96 6.05 25.13
N VAL A 122 -4.62 5.13 24.43
CA VAL A 122 -5.03 5.33 23.05
C VAL A 122 -6.56 5.39 22.99
N CYS A 123 -7.09 6.35 22.24
CA CYS A 123 -8.52 6.60 22.11
C CYS A 123 -8.94 6.78 20.65
N LEU A 124 -10.24 6.92 20.43
CA LEU A 124 -10.80 7.37 19.16
C LEU A 124 -11.05 8.88 19.16
N HIS A 125 -10.68 9.54 18.08
CA HIS A 125 -10.95 10.96 17.85
C HIS A 125 -11.17 11.25 16.37
N GLU A 126 -11.85 12.34 16.03
CA GLU A 126 -12.17 12.67 14.61
C GLU A 126 -11.10 13.51 13.91
N ASP A 127 -10.31 14.26 14.66
CA ASP A 127 -9.24 15.10 14.12
C ASP A 127 -8.23 14.29 13.30
N GLN A 128 -7.72 14.88 12.23
CA GLN A 128 -6.63 14.31 11.45
C GLN A 128 -5.43 15.22 11.53
N HIS A 129 -4.34 14.72 12.10
CA HIS A 129 -3.10 15.46 12.27
C HIS A 129 -1.91 14.50 12.40
N TYR A 130 -0.69 14.99 12.20
CA TYR A 130 0.49 14.13 12.20
C TYR A 130 0.67 13.28 13.49
N ALA A 131 0.17 13.75 14.63
CA ALA A 131 0.24 13.02 15.91
C ALA A 131 -0.73 11.84 16.05
N MET A 132 -1.65 11.59 15.10
CA MET A 132 -2.49 10.38 15.10
C MET A 132 -2.01 9.32 14.13
N ARG A 133 -0.85 9.54 13.49
CA ARG A 133 -0.34 8.61 12.50
C ARG A 133 0.27 7.36 13.14
N PHE A 134 -0.11 6.21 12.62
CA PHE A 134 0.37 4.90 13.00
C PHE A 134 0.83 4.12 11.77
N GLU A 135 2.00 3.49 11.86
CA GLU A 135 2.51 2.56 10.86
C GLU A 135 2.50 1.13 11.43
N CYS A 136 2.17 0.15 10.60
CA CYS A 136 2.29 -1.28 10.96
C CYS A 136 3.63 -1.80 10.45
N VAL A 137 4.50 -2.25 11.36
CA VAL A 137 5.87 -2.65 11.02
C VAL A 137 6.20 -4.06 11.52
N SER A 138 7.24 -4.66 10.96
CA SER A 138 7.75 -5.97 11.36
C SER A 138 8.18 -5.95 12.84
N PRO A 139 7.81 -6.96 13.64
CA PRO A 139 8.28 -7.08 15.03
C PRO A 139 9.80 -7.32 15.11
N HIS A 140 10.42 -7.81 14.03
CA HIS A 140 11.86 -8.11 13.97
C HIS A 140 12.68 -6.95 13.38
N ASN A 141 12.04 -6.04 12.67
CA ASN A 141 12.66 -4.85 12.09
C ASN A 141 11.63 -3.72 12.03
N THR A 142 11.62 -2.83 13.01
CA THR A 142 10.62 -1.77 13.16
C THR A 142 10.76 -0.62 12.15
N ASN A 143 11.69 -0.75 11.20
CA ASN A 143 11.81 0.10 10.03
C ASN A 143 11.20 -0.52 8.77
N GLU A 144 10.82 -1.80 8.81
CA GLU A 144 10.22 -2.54 7.70
C GLU A 144 8.70 -2.59 7.88
N GLU A 145 7.96 -2.13 6.87
CA GLU A 145 6.50 -2.12 6.87
C GLU A 145 5.93 -3.54 6.77
N ALA A 146 4.86 -3.82 7.51
CA ALA A 146 4.19 -5.11 7.48
C ALA A 146 2.99 -5.09 6.52
N LEU A 147 2.90 -6.09 5.65
CA LEU A 147 1.79 -6.26 4.70
C LEU A 147 0.56 -6.86 5.40
N VAL A 148 -0.19 -6.04 6.12
CA VAL A 148 -1.30 -6.48 7.00
C VAL A 148 -2.44 -7.17 6.26
N TYR A 149 -2.67 -6.81 4.98
CA TYR A 149 -3.68 -7.42 4.11
C TYR A 149 -3.15 -8.57 3.23
N GLY A 150 -1.96 -9.09 3.53
CA GLY A 150 -1.32 -10.16 2.77
C GLY A 150 -0.42 -9.65 1.64
N LYS A 151 0.24 -10.56 0.92
CA LYS A 151 1.14 -10.17 -0.18
C LYS A 151 0.31 -9.68 -1.38
N PRO A 152 0.67 -8.53 -1.98
CA PRO A 152 0.03 -8.11 -3.22
C PRO A 152 0.43 -9.05 -4.36
N THR A 153 -0.46 -9.21 -5.33
CA THR A 153 -0.19 -9.88 -6.60
C THR A 153 0.23 -8.84 -7.63
N LEU A 154 1.37 -9.06 -8.28
CA LEU A 154 1.86 -8.21 -9.34
C LEU A 154 1.71 -8.92 -10.69
N LEU A 155 1.06 -8.25 -11.63
CA LEU A 155 0.86 -8.71 -13.01
C LEU A 155 1.42 -7.67 -13.98
N GLY A 156 1.93 -8.11 -15.13
CA GLY A 156 2.44 -7.24 -16.18
C GLY A 156 1.83 -7.62 -17.53
N LYS A 157 1.60 -6.63 -18.40
CA LYS A 157 1.19 -6.89 -19.79
C LYS A 157 1.65 -5.79 -20.74
N TRP A 158 1.95 -6.18 -21.98
CA TRP A 158 2.16 -5.23 -23.06
C TRP A 158 0.84 -4.65 -23.57
N LYS A 159 0.83 -3.35 -23.86
CA LYS A 159 -0.29 -2.62 -24.44
C LYS A 159 0.19 -1.79 -25.62
N ILE A 160 -0.47 -1.90 -26.77
CA ILE A 160 -0.20 -1.02 -27.92
C ILE A 160 -0.58 0.42 -27.55
N ILE A 161 0.35 1.34 -27.76
CA ILE A 161 0.14 2.78 -27.54
C ILE A 161 0.27 3.60 -28.82
N ASN A 162 0.90 3.05 -29.86
CA ASN A 162 1.01 3.68 -31.17
C ASN A 162 1.19 2.62 -32.27
N MET A 163 0.75 2.94 -33.48
CA MET A 163 0.92 2.09 -34.66
C MET A 163 0.95 2.92 -35.94
N VAL A 164 2.00 2.74 -36.73
CA VAL A 164 2.14 3.28 -38.09
C VAL A 164 2.28 2.09 -39.04
N LYS A 165 1.36 1.96 -40.00
CA LYS A 165 1.34 0.85 -40.96
C LYS A 165 1.76 1.34 -42.34
N ASP A 166 2.75 0.67 -42.92
CA ASP A 166 3.12 0.72 -44.33
C ASP A 166 3.00 2.14 -44.95
N PRO A 167 3.80 3.11 -44.48
CA PRO A 167 3.72 4.45 -45.02
C PRO A 167 4.30 4.46 -46.44
N ALA A 168 3.71 5.26 -47.34
CA ALA A 168 4.17 5.36 -48.74
C ALA A 168 5.53 6.10 -48.89
N ALA A 169 5.95 6.84 -47.87
CA ALA A 169 7.20 7.59 -47.80
C ALA A 169 7.75 7.53 -46.37
N GLU A 170 9.00 7.95 -46.16
CA GLU A 170 9.54 8.07 -44.80
C GLU A 170 8.63 8.97 -43.95
N HIS A 171 8.13 8.43 -42.85
CA HIS A 171 7.16 9.10 -42.00
C HIS A 171 7.73 9.28 -40.60
N LYS A 172 7.95 10.55 -40.22
CA LYS A 172 8.21 10.93 -38.84
C LYS A 172 6.89 11.11 -38.12
N HIS A 173 6.67 10.31 -37.09
CA HIS A 173 5.44 10.32 -36.32
C HIS A 173 5.74 10.65 -34.86
N THR A 174 5.10 11.72 -34.37
CA THR A 174 5.21 12.15 -32.98
C THR A 174 3.91 11.84 -32.27
N PHE A 175 4.00 11.11 -31.16
CA PHE A 175 2.86 10.74 -30.35
C PHE A 175 3.17 10.95 -28.87
N GLN A 176 2.10 11.05 -28.10
CA GLN A 176 2.16 11.22 -26.66
C GLN A 176 1.63 9.98 -25.95
N TYR A 177 2.27 9.63 -24.82
CA TYR A 177 1.82 8.54 -23.97
C TYR A 177 1.99 8.91 -22.50
N LYS A 178 1.22 8.25 -21.65
CA LYS A 178 1.15 8.54 -20.22
C LYS A 178 2.09 7.63 -19.46
N VAL A 179 2.81 8.20 -18.50
CA VAL A 179 3.65 7.49 -17.54
C VAL A 179 3.20 7.87 -16.13
N GLY A 180 3.22 6.90 -15.23
CA GLY A 180 3.19 7.18 -13.80
C GLY A 180 1.85 7.24 -13.11
N LYS A 181 0.72 6.97 -13.78
CA LYS A 181 -0.56 6.93 -13.06
C LYS A 181 -0.73 5.61 -12.31
N SER A 182 -0.76 5.66 -10.98
CA SER A 182 -1.51 4.73 -10.13
C SER A 182 -2.91 5.29 -9.90
N LYS A 183 -3.94 4.74 -10.57
CA LYS A 183 -5.31 4.98 -10.11
C LYS A 183 -5.74 3.73 -9.37
N THR A 184 -5.89 3.84 -8.05
CA THR A 184 -6.64 2.83 -7.30
C THR A 184 -8.08 2.91 -7.81
N GLU A 185 -8.54 1.87 -8.48
CA GLU A 185 -9.95 1.76 -8.87
C GLU A 185 -10.74 1.37 -7.62
N ASN A 186 -11.00 2.31 -6.71
CA ASN A 186 -12.04 2.16 -5.69
C ASN A 186 -12.98 3.37 -5.78
N THR A 187 -14.26 3.09 -6.06
CA THR A 187 -15.31 4.09 -6.22
C THR A 187 -16.31 4.11 -5.06
N ARG A 188 -16.02 3.43 -3.94
CA ARG A 188 -16.99 3.24 -2.85
C ARG A 188 -16.53 3.72 -1.47
N TYR A 189 -15.23 3.90 -1.21
CA TYR A 189 -14.74 4.19 0.15
C TYR A 189 -13.48 5.07 0.16
N SER A 190 -13.18 5.70 1.29
CA SER A 190 -12.13 6.71 1.49
C SER A 190 -10.79 6.14 2.03
N PHE A 191 -10.47 4.89 1.72
CA PHE A 191 -9.26 4.24 2.24
C PHE A 191 -8.27 3.94 1.13
N GLU A 192 -6.98 4.01 1.48
CA GLU A 192 -5.90 3.96 0.51
C GLU A 192 -4.84 2.91 0.89
N PHE A 193 -4.27 2.30 -0.15
CA PHE A 193 -3.13 1.40 -0.02
C PHE A 193 -1.88 2.11 -0.49
N LYS A 194 -0.80 1.87 0.23
CA LYS A 194 0.51 2.34 -0.18
C LYS A 194 1.07 1.41 -1.24
N TRP A 195 1.23 1.91 -2.45
CA TRP A 195 1.84 1.19 -3.55
C TRP A 195 3.15 1.87 -3.94
N GLU A 196 4.22 1.08 -4.04
CA GLU A 196 5.53 1.55 -4.46
C GLU A 196 5.96 0.70 -5.66
N ALA A 197 6.45 1.35 -6.72
CA ALA A 197 7.08 0.73 -7.88
C ALA A 197 8.10 1.73 -8.43
N THR A 198 9.32 1.31 -8.76
CA THR A 198 10.36 2.17 -9.33
C THR A 198 10.74 1.67 -10.70
N ALA A 199 10.47 2.44 -11.76
CA ALA A 199 10.84 2.11 -13.13
C ALA A 199 12.13 2.86 -13.52
N GLY A 200 13.28 2.20 -13.36
CA GLY A 200 14.56 2.68 -13.90
C GLY A 200 14.75 2.20 -15.33
N VAL A 201 14.89 3.13 -16.28
CA VAL A 201 15.47 2.82 -17.59
C VAL A 201 16.72 3.67 -17.70
N SER A 202 17.88 3.06 -17.56
CA SER A 202 19.12 3.65 -18.07
C SER A 202 18.94 3.82 -19.58
N ALA A 203 19.02 5.07 -20.03
CA ALA A 203 19.00 5.40 -21.45
C ALA A 203 20.06 4.60 -22.20
N GLY A 204 19.61 3.74 -23.12
CA GLY A 204 20.45 2.95 -24.00
C GLY A 204 20.85 1.60 -23.42
N ILE A 205 20.40 0.52 -24.08
CA ILE A 205 21.24 -0.56 -24.63
C ILE A 205 20.29 -1.63 -25.17
N ALA A 206 20.42 -1.86 -26.48
CA ALA A 206 19.91 -3.04 -27.16
C ALA A 206 20.58 -4.28 -26.58
N SER A 207 19.81 -5.35 -26.38
CA SER A 207 20.26 -6.72 -26.08
C SER A 207 21.09 -6.94 -24.80
N ALA A 208 20.69 -7.96 -24.05
CA ALA A 208 21.43 -8.59 -22.95
C ALA A 208 21.56 -7.79 -21.63
N SER A 209 20.51 -7.88 -20.80
CA SER A 209 20.55 -8.09 -19.32
C SER A 209 19.24 -7.66 -18.64
N ALA A 210 18.13 -8.31 -19.00
CA ALA A 210 16.80 -8.02 -18.41
C ALA A 210 16.58 -8.68 -17.02
N THR A 211 17.55 -9.43 -16.50
CA THR A 211 17.36 -10.33 -15.35
C THR A 211 17.82 -9.77 -14.00
N SER A 212 18.55 -8.65 -13.94
CA SER A 212 19.07 -8.10 -12.67
C SER A 212 18.34 -6.87 -12.13
N SER A 213 17.32 -6.37 -12.84
CA SER A 213 16.70 -5.07 -12.51
C SER A 213 15.33 -5.17 -11.84
N LEU A 214 14.65 -6.33 -11.87
CA LEU A 214 13.31 -6.48 -11.28
C LEU A 214 13.30 -6.49 -9.74
N SER A 215 14.34 -7.03 -9.08
CA SER A 215 14.44 -7.02 -7.61
C SER A 215 14.74 -5.63 -7.04
N THR A 216 15.30 -4.72 -7.85
CA THR A 216 15.57 -3.31 -7.51
C THR A 216 14.45 -2.36 -7.96
N MET A 217 13.44 -2.85 -8.70
CA MET A 217 12.29 -2.06 -9.19
C MET A 217 11.17 -1.90 -8.14
N PHE A 218 11.35 -2.46 -6.94
CA PHE A 218 10.39 -2.35 -5.84
C PHE A 218 11.16 -2.03 -4.55
N GLU A 219 11.66 -0.80 -4.47
CA GLU A 219 12.18 -0.23 -3.22
C GLU A 219 11.39 1.01 -2.81
N ARG A 220 11.32 1.19 -1.50
CA ARG A 220 10.46 2.10 -0.76
C ARG A 220 10.56 3.55 -1.25
N SER A 221 9.46 4.14 -1.69
CA SER A 221 9.40 5.57 -1.98
C SER A 221 8.07 6.20 -1.53
N SER A 222 8.20 7.31 -0.82
CA SER A 222 7.09 8.15 -0.38
C SER A 222 6.07 8.41 -1.49
N ALA A 223 4.82 8.59 -1.09
CA ALA A 223 3.58 8.82 -1.86
C ALA A 223 3.62 9.87 -3.02
N SER A 224 4.78 10.41 -3.34
CA SER A 224 5.04 11.44 -4.34
C SER A 224 5.67 10.95 -5.64
N THR A 225 6.06 9.68 -5.79
CA THR A 225 6.76 9.27 -7.04
C THR A 225 5.82 8.90 -8.18
N TRP A 226 4.55 8.54 -7.93
CA TRP A 226 3.61 8.08 -8.98
C TRP A 226 2.13 8.38 -8.71
N SER A 227 1.84 9.38 -7.87
CA SER A 227 0.51 10.00 -7.78
C SER A 227 0.26 10.97 -8.96
N GLU A 228 1.31 11.35 -9.67
CA GLU A 228 1.28 12.27 -10.80
C GLU A 228 1.40 11.52 -12.14
N GLU A 229 0.44 11.77 -13.02
CA GLU A 229 0.48 11.30 -14.42
C GLU A 229 1.26 12.33 -15.24
N THR A 230 2.33 11.89 -15.90
CA THR A 230 3.06 12.73 -16.86
C THR A 230 2.78 12.28 -18.28
N THR A 231 2.70 13.25 -19.18
CA THR A 231 2.59 12.99 -20.61
C THR A 231 3.97 13.13 -21.23
N VAL A 232 4.47 12.05 -21.81
CA VAL A 232 5.76 12.00 -22.51
C VAL A 232 5.49 12.05 -24.01
N THR A 233 6.26 12.87 -24.71
CA THR A 233 6.25 12.93 -26.18
C THR A 233 7.37 12.06 -26.73
N ARG A 234 7.06 11.19 -27.70
CA ARG A 234 8.04 10.36 -28.42
C ARG A 234 7.87 10.58 -29.92
N GLU A 235 8.99 10.73 -30.61
CA GLU A 235 9.06 10.71 -32.07
C GLU A 235 9.63 9.37 -32.53
N ILE A 236 9.04 8.80 -33.57
CA ILE A 236 9.57 7.63 -34.29
C ILE A 236 9.67 7.96 -35.78
N THR A 237 10.61 7.32 -36.46
CA THR A 237 10.76 7.40 -37.92
C THR A 237 10.48 6.02 -38.50
N VAL A 238 9.55 5.95 -39.45
CA VAL A 238 9.14 4.70 -40.12
C VAL A 238 9.47 4.80 -41.61
N LYS A 239 10.18 3.81 -42.13
CA LYS A 239 10.57 3.78 -43.54
C LYS A 239 9.39 3.37 -44.42
N PRO A 240 9.43 3.71 -45.73
CA PRO A 240 8.40 3.26 -46.65
C PRO A 240 8.28 1.73 -46.66
N GLY A 241 7.07 1.18 -46.69
CA GLY A 241 6.89 -0.27 -46.69
C GLY A 241 6.90 -0.94 -45.31
N GLU A 242 7.35 -0.24 -44.26
CA GLU A 242 7.51 -0.82 -42.93
C GLU A 242 6.31 -0.55 -42.02
N THR A 243 6.00 -1.48 -41.13
CA THR A 243 5.06 -1.27 -40.03
C THR A 243 5.84 -1.18 -38.73
N VAL A 244 5.47 -0.22 -37.89
CA VAL A 244 5.99 -0.07 -36.52
C VAL A 244 4.81 -0.02 -35.56
N VAL A 245 4.81 -0.96 -34.61
CA VAL A 245 3.88 -1.03 -33.50
C VAL A 245 4.64 -0.74 -32.22
N THR A 246 4.28 0.33 -31.52
CA THR A 246 4.88 0.64 -30.21
C THR A 246 4.01 0.11 -29.09
N TRP A 247 4.64 -0.69 -28.24
CA TRP A 247 4.09 -1.27 -27.03
C TRP A 247 4.60 -0.55 -25.79
N GLN A 248 3.77 -0.47 -24.76
CA GLN A 248 4.10 -0.03 -23.42
C GLN A 248 3.82 -1.16 -22.44
N PHE A 249 4.76 -1.44 -21.54
CA PHE A 249 4.50 -2.39 -20.46
C PHE A 249 3.65 -1.72 -19.37
N VAL A 250 2.57 -2.38 -18.97
CA VAL A 250 1.64 -1.90 -17.94
C VAL A 250 1.63 -2.89 -16.80
N PHE A 251 1.95 -2.43 -15.60
CA PHE A 251 1.86 -3.23 -14.39
C PHE A 251 0.47 -3.10 -13.77
N THR A 252 0.04 -4.15 -13.10
CA THR A 252 -1.16 -4.19 -12.27
C THR A 252 -0.77 -4.79 -10.93
N CYS A 253 -1.04 -4.06 -9.85
CA CYS A 253 -0.89 -4.56 -8.49
C CYS A 253 -2.28 -4.77 -7.88
N GLU A 254 -2.51 -5.94 -7.29
CA GLU A 254 -3.78 -6.31 -6.68
C GLU A 254 -3.58 -6.81 -5.23
N GLN A 255 -4.35 -6.28 -4.28
CA GLN A 255 -4.36 -6.73 -2.88
C GLN A 255 -5.76 -6.50 -2.32
N LEU A 256 -6.36 -7.51 -1.70
CA LEU A 256 -7.65 -7.37 -1.02
C LEU A 256 -8.73 -6.67 -1.86
N ASN A 257 -8.88 -7.09 -3.13
CA ASN A 257 -9.77 -6.49 -4.13
C ASN A 257 -9.42 -5.06 -4.60
N HIS A 258 -8.38 -4.45 -4.05
CA HIS A 258 -7.84 -3.20 -4.56
C HIS A 258 -6.94 -3.48 -5.73
N ARG A 259 -7.11 -2.67 -6.77
CA ARG A 259 -6.32 -2.75 -7.98
C ARG A 259 -5.71 -1.39 -8.28
N ALA A 260 -4.40 -1.36 -8.39
CA ALA A 260 -3.65 -0.26 -8.96
C ALA A 260 -3.07 -0.69 -10.31
N LYS A 261 -3.19 0.16 -11.33
CA LYS A 261 -2.53 -0.02 -12.63
C LYS A 261 -1.42 1.01 -12.74
N PHE A 262 -0.28 0.67 -13.31
CA PHE A 262 0.88 1.55 -13.48
C PHE A 262 1.34 1.52 -14.94
N TYR A 263 1.42 2.71 -15.55
CA TYR A 263 1.92 2.88 -16.91
C TYR A 263 3.42 3.18 -16.87
N SER A 264 4.23 2.25 -17.38
CA SER A 264 5.69 2.36 -17.33
C SER A 264 6.25 3.19 -18.48
N ASN A 265 7.53 3.55 -18.39
CA ASN A 265 8.32 4.05 -19.52
C ASN A 265 9.01 2.92 -20.31
N LEU A 266 8.72 1.65 -20.02
CA LEU A 266 9.24 0.51 -20.76
C LEU A 266 8.48 0.39 -22.07
N LEU A 267 9.17 0.64 -23.17
CA LEU A 267 8.64 0.57 -24.52
C LEU A 267 9.35 -0.50 -25.34
N ALA A 268 8.62 -1.08 -26.28
CA ALA A 268 9.17 -1.95 -27.30
C ALA A 268 8.50 -1.63 -28.64
N ASP A 269 9.24 -1.71 -29.73
CA ASP A 269 8.70 -1.55 -31.07
C ASP A 269 8.79 -2.88 -31.82
N THR A 270 7.70 -3.30 -32.44
CA THR A 270 7.64 -4.52 -33.27
C THR A 270 7.05 -4.23 -34.65
N ARG A 271 7.08 -5.21 -35.55
CA ARG A 271 6.68 -5.05 -36.96
C ARG A 271 5.22 -5.41 -37.22
N SER A 272 4.55 -6.04 -36.26
CA SER A 272 3.15 -6.45 -36.34
C SER A 272 2.45 -6.30 -35.00
N SER A 273 1.13 -6.14 -35.01
CA SER A 273 0.31 -6.20 -33.80
C SER A 273 0.28 -7.59 -33.17
N ASP A 274 0.64 -8.61 -33.94
CA ASP A 274 0.66 -10.00 -33.49
C ASP A 274 2.01 -10.38 -32.88
N ASP A 275 3.05 -9.58 -33.15
CA ASP A 275 4.39 -9.72 -32.57
C ASP A 275 4.41 -9.01 -31.21
N VAL A 276 3.70 -9.55 -30.23
CA VAL A 276 3.77 -9.06 -28.85
C VAL A 276 5.20 -9.27 -28.34
N PRO A 277 5.87 -8.26 -27.76
CA PRO A 277 7.19 -8.47 -27.19
C PRO A 277 7.15 -9.56 -26.12
N ASP A 278 8.22 -10.34 -26.01
CA ASP A 278 8.32 -11.38 -24.98
C ASP A 278 8.03 -10.79 -23.59
N ASP A 279 7.36 -11.58 -22.75
CA ASP A 279 7.26 -11.26 -21.34
C ASP A 279 8.67 -11.15 -20.76
N MET A 280 8.89 -10.19 -19.86
CA MET A 280 10.21 -9.98 -19.27
C MET A 280 10.63 -11.25 -18.50
N ALA A 281 11.52 -12.05 -19.11
CA ALA A 281 11.91 -13.36 -18.62
C ALA A 281 12.50 -13.28 -17.20
N GLY A 282 12.03 -14.16 -16.30
CA GLY A 282 12.52 -14.27 -14.91
C GLY A 282 11.56 -13.75 -13.84
N THR A 283 10.36 -13.31 -14.21
CA THR A 283 9.31 -12.87 -13.29
C THR A 283 8.54 -14.05 -12.68
N GLY A 284 9.23 -14.88 -11.91
CA GLY A 284 8.55 -15.54 -10.79
C GLY A 284 8.23 -14.45 -9.76
N PHE A 285 6.99 -13.97 -9.74
CA PHE A 285 6.50 -13.04 -8.71
C PHE A 285 5.96 -13.80 -7.50
#